data_AF-A0ABD2IWA5-F1
#
_entry.id   AF-A0ABD2IWA5-F1
#
_cell.length_a   1.000
_cell.length_b   1.000
_cell.length_c   1.000
_cell.angle_alpha   90.00
_cell.angle_beta   90.00
_cell.angle_gamma   90.00
#
_symmetry.space_group_name_H-M   'P 1'
#
loop_
_entity.id
_entity.type
_entity.pdbx_description
1 polymer ?
#
loop_
_entity_poly.entity_id
_entity_poly.type
_entity_poly.pdbx_seq_one_letter_code
_entity_poly.pdbx_strand_id
1 'polypeptide(L)'
;MILSRRPKDDDAKDGFTNWPFMTTHTWGENPRGRWRLVVRFQPGKSTPKSHKHRGTLKKFTLMLHGTKEPPYRGIEPLQGHANSKLSVVQSAHKRMANRR
;
A
#
# COMPACT_ATOMS: atom_id res chain seq x y z
N MET A 1 5.14 -3.67 -0.95
CA MET A 1 5.89 -3.63 0.34
C MET A 1 6.20 -2.17 0.61
N ILE A 2 5.87 -1.64 1.79
CA ILE A 2 6.02 -0.19 2.10
C ILE A 2 7.31 0.14 2.87
N LEU A 3 7.94 -0.87 3.48
CA LEU A 3 9.27 -0.77 4.07
C LEU A 3 9.97 -2.12 3.93
N SER A 4 11.20 -2.08 3.45
CA SER A 4 12.09 -3.24 3.34
C SER A 4 13.08 -3.28 4.51
N ARG A 5 13.65 -4.45 4.79
CA ARG A 5 14.72 -4.58 5.78
C ARG A 5 15.88 -3.64 5.47
N ARG A 6 16.36 -2.92 6.48
CA ARG A 6 17.53 -2.03 6.41
C ARG A 6 18.64 -2.58 7.33
N PRO A 7 19.65 -3.31 6.81
CA PRO A 7 20.65 -3.98 7.67
C PRO A 7 21.60 -3.05 8.43
N LYS A 8 21.73 -1.80 8.00
CA LYS A 8 22.61 -0.77 8.59
C LYS A 8 21.83 0.28 9.39
N ASP A 9 20.58 -0.02 9.70
CA ASP A 9 19.70 0.86 10.43
C ASP A 9 19.94 0.66 11.93
N ASP A 10 20.57 1.65 12.56
CA ASP A 10 20.87 1.65 13.99
C ASP A 10 19.73 2.30 14.82
N ASP A 11 18.50 2.12 14.36
CA ASP A 11 17.30 2.55 15.08
C ASP A 11 16.75 1.39 15.92
N ALA A 12 17.41 1.13 17.04
CA ALA A 12 16.97 0.14 18.01
C ALA A 12 15.99 0.69 19.06
N LYS A 13 15.75 2.01 19.08
CA LYS A 13 15.08 2.69 20.20
C LYS A 13 13.85 3.51 19.81
N ASP A 14 13.92 4.25 18.70
CA ASP A 14 12.92 5.26 18.38
C ASP A 14 11.80 4.69 17.52
N GLY A 15 12.15 3.78 16.60
CA GLY A 15 11.22 3.15 15.69
C GLY A 15 10.45 4.18 14.86
N PHE A 16 9.13 3.97 14.68
CA PHE A 16 8.31 4.85 13.84
C PHE A 16 7.34 5.68 14.69
N THR A 17 7.70 6.94 14.95
CA THR A 17 6.83 7.90 15.63
C THR A 17 6.09 8.75 14.61
N ASN A 18 4.78 8.53 14.46
CA ASN A 18 3.92 9.24 13.50
C ASN A 18 4.47 9.28 12.06
N TRP A 19 5.22 8.25 11.66
CA TRP A 19 5.87 8.21 10.35
C TRP A 19 4.88 7.95 9.21
N PRO A 20 4.75 8.86 8.23
CA PRO A 20 3.76 8.73 7.16
C PRO A 20 4.26 7.86 6.01
N PHE A 21 4.13 6.54 6.14
CA PHE A 21 4.36 5.64 5.01
C PHE A 21 3.35 5.90 3.89
N MET A 22 3.83 6.03 2.66
CA MET A 22 3.01 6.31 1.48
C MET A 22 3.35 5.35 0.34
N THR A 23 2.37 5.04 -0.50
CA THR A 23 2.53 4.20 -1.68
C THR A 23 1.59 4.63 -2.80
N THR A 24 2.05 4.54 -4.05
CA THR A 24 1.25 4.73 -5.26
C THR A 24 0.89 3.40 -5.94
N HIS A 25 1.29 2.25 -5.36
CA HIS A 25 1.10 0.93 -5.97
C HIS A 25 -0.36 0.59 -6.26
N THR A 26 -1.30 1.11 -5.48
CA THR A 26 -2.74 0.88 -5.60
C THR A 26 -3.48 2.05 -6.26
N TRP A 27 -2.77 2.91 -7.01
CA TRP A 27 -3.38 4.07 -7.66
C TRP A 27 -4.47 3.65 -8.64
N GLY A 28 -5.63 4.31 -8.56
CA GLY A 28 -6.78 4.02 -9.41
C GLY A 28 -7.61 2.82 -8.95
N GLU A 29 -7.18 2.06 -7.94
CA GLU A 29 -8.03 1.03 -7.35
C GLU A 29 -9.19 1.64 -6.56
N ASN A 30 -10.30 0.91 -6.45
CA ASN A 30 -11.39 1.28 -5.56
C ASN A 30 -10.98 0.95 -4.11
N PRO A 31 -10.92 1.92 -3.20
CA PRO A 31 -10.43 1.68 -1.85
C PRO A 31 -11.44 0.94 -0.95
N ARG A 32 -12.68 0.69 -1.41
CA ARG A 32 -13.69 -0.05 -0.65
C ARG A 32 -13.31 -1.52 -0.54
N GLY A 33 -13.17 -1.99 0.70
CA GLY A 33 -12.87 -3.38 1.00
C GLY A 33 -12.08 -3.52 2.29
N ARG A 34 -11.53 -4.71 2.50
CA ARG A 34 -10.73 -5.03 3.68
C ARG A 34 -9.26 -4.68 3.44
N TRP A 35 -8.75 -3.75 4.23
CA TRP A 35 -7.32 -3.44 4.28
C TRP A 35 -6.63 -4.28 5.35
N ARG A 36 -5.38 -4.68 5.10
CA ARG A 36 -4.57 -5.47 6.03
C ARG A 36 -3.15 -4.90 6.11
N LEU A 37 -2.78 -4.42 7.28
CA LEU A 37 -1.39 -4.10 7.62
C LEU A 37 -0.69 -5.37 8.13
N VAL A 38 0.50 -5.65 7.60
CA VAL A 38 1.35 -6.77 8.07
C VAL A 38 2.68 -6.19 8.53
N VAL A 39 2.97 -6.34 9.82
CA VAL A 39 4.25 -5.95 10.45
C VAL A 39 4.91 -7.22 10.95
N ARG A 40 6.20 -7.39 10.65
CA ARG A 40 6.97 -8.57 11.06
C ARG A 40 8.42 -8.21 11.31
N PHE A 41 9.01 -8.84 12.32
CA PHE A 41 10.47 -8.83 12.47
C PHE A 41 11.10 -9.68 11.36
N GLN A 42 12.14 -9.14 10.74
CA GLN A 42 12.92 -9.80 9.70
C GLN A 42 14.38 -9.87 10.15
N PRO A 43 14.76 -10.86 10.98
CA PRO A 43 16.14 -10.99 11.44
C PRO A 43 17.08 -11.22 10.26
N GLY A 44 18.29 -10.71 10.39
CA GLY A 44 19.34 -10.89 9.40
C GLY A 44 20.15 -12.16 9.59
N LYS A 45 20.95 -12.49 8.56
CA LYS A 45 21.96 -13.56 8.67
C LYS A 45 22.95 -13.31 9.82
N SER A 46 23.25 -12.04 10.11
CA SER A 46 24.13 -11.60 11.20
C SER A 46 23.42 -11.47 12.55
N THR A 47 22.09 -11.61 12.61
CA THR A 47 21.34 -11.49 13.87
C THR A 47 21.44 -12.82 14.63
N PRO A 48 21.97 -12.85 15.87
CA PRO A 48 22.06 -14.07 16.66
C PRO A 48 20.69 -14.71 16.87
N LYS A 49 20.60 -16.04 16.83
CA LYS A 49 19.33 -16.77 17.06
C LYS A 49 18.74 -16.52 18.46
N SER A 50 19.58 -16.16 19.43
CA SER A 50 19.17 -15.78 20.78
C SER A 50 18.54 -14.38 20.85
N HIS A 51 18.70 -13.56 19.80
CA HIS A 51 18.23 -12.19 19.79
C HIS A 51 16.71 -12.14 19.60
N LYS A 52 16.00 -11.69 20.63
CA LYS A 52 14.53 -11.57 20.63
C LYS A 52 14.13 -10.15 20.26
N HIS A 53 13.71 -9.94 19.01
CA HIS A 53 13.09 -8.69 18.61
C HIS A 53 11.74 -8.50 19.33
N ARG A 54 11.51 -7.29 19.85
CA ARG A 54 10.29 -6.90 20.55
C ARG A 54 9.85 -5.52 20.08
N GLY A 55 8.55 -5.28 20.09
CA GLY A 55 7.97 -4.03 19.65
C GLY A 55 6.45 -4.09 19.73
N THR A 56 5.82 -2.94 19.87
CA THR A 56 4.36 -2.81 19.95
C THR A 56 3.88 -1.77 18.95
N LEU A 57 2.86 -2.10 18.16
CA LEU A 57 2.18 -1.13 17.31
C LEU A 57 1.17 -0.35 18.17
N LYS A 58 1.51 0.88 18.53
CA LYS A 58 0.65 1.73 19.38
C LYS A 58 -0.48 2.39 18.61
N LYS A 59 -0.20 2.89 17.40
CA LYS A 59 -1.16 3.61 16.56
C LYS A 59 -0.98 3.22 15.10
N PHE A 60 -2.09 3.08 14.40
CA PHE A 60 -2.13 2.91 12.96
C PHE A 60 -3.29 3.72 12.40
N THR A 61 -3.01 4.51 11.37
CA THR A 61 -4.00 5.26 10.62
C THR A 61 -3.80 4.95 9.14
N LEU A 62 -4.85 4.47 8.47
CA LEU A 62 -4.88 4.34 7.02
C LEU A 62 -5.52 5.60 6.44
N MET A 63 -4.74 6.37 5.70
CA MET A 63 -5.23 7.56 4.99
C MET A 63 -5.35 7.24 3.50
N LEU A 64 -6.52 7.54 2.94
CA LEU A 64 -6.84 7.30 1.54
C LEU A 64 -6.97 8.65 0.83
N HIS A 65 -6.12 8.88 -0.15
CA HIS A 65 -6.18 10.06 -1.01
C HIS A 65 -6.75 9.67 -2.37
N GLY A 66 -7.68 10.47 -2.86
CA GLY A 66 -8.32 10.24 -4.15
C GLY A 66 -9.40 11.27 -4.42
N THR A 67 -10.11 11.07 -5.53
CA THR A 67 -11.23 11.90 -5.95
C THR A 67 -12.55 11.20 -5.64
N LYS A 68 -13.63 11.98 -5.50
CA LYS A 68 -14.99 11.44 -5.32
C LYS A 68 -15.42 10.60 -6.52
N GLU A 69 -15.01 10.99 -7.72
CA GLU A 69 -15.34 10.33 -8.98
C GLU A 69 -14.08 9.87 -9.73
N PRO A 70 -14.14 8.75 -10.48
CA PRO A 70 -13.01 8.30 -11.28
C PRO A 70 -12.65 9.35 -12.35
N PRO A 71 -11.39 9.81 -12.43
CA PRO A 71 -10.99 10.87 -13.37
C PRO A 71 -11.01 10.41 -14.84
N TYR A 72 -11.16 9.11 -15.09
CA TYR A 72 -11.08 8.50 -16.42
C TYR A 72 -12.44 8.34 -17.12
N ARG A 73 -13.55 8.85 -16.55
CA ARG A 73 -14.90 8.67 -17.14
C ARG A 73 -15.00 9.17 -18.59
N GLY A 74 -14.19 10.16 -18.98
CA GLY A 74 -14.15 10.70 -20.34
C GLY A 74 -12.84 10.43 -21.11
N ILE A 75 -11.96 9.58 -20.58
CA ILE A 75 -10.69 9.24 -21.25
C ILE A 75 -10.88 7.89 -21.96
N GLU A 76 -11.12 7.95 -23.27
CA GLU A 76 -11.06 6.77 -24.13
C GLU A 76 -9.64 6.17 -24.06
N PRO A 77 -9.50 4.84 -23.96
CA PRO A 77 -8.19 4.20 -24.02
C PRO A 77 -7.48 4.61 -25.32
N LEU A 78 -6.26 5.16 -25.21
CA LEU A 78 -5.45 5.48 -26.39
C LEU A 78 -5.28 4.21 -27.24
N GLN A 79 -5.74 4.27 -28.49
CA GLN A 79 -5.68 3.15 -29.43
C GLN A 79 -4.21 2.70 -29.56
N GLY A 80 -3.93 1.43 -29.26
CA GLY A 80 -2.58 0.84 -29.31
C GLY A 80 -1.75 0.93 -28.02
N HIS A 81 -2.19 1.67 -26.99
CA HIS A 81 -1.53 1.71 -25.67
C HIS A 81 -2.37 0.95 -24.64
N ALA A 82 -2.33 -0.38 -24.71
CA ALA A 82 -2.99 -1.26 -23.74
C ALA A 82 -2.27 -1.22 -22.39
N ASN A 83 -2.46 -0.14 -21.63
CA ASN A 83 -2.11 -0.13 -20.22
C ASN A 83 -3.04 -1.10 -19.48
N SER A 84 -2.62 -2.36 -19.36
CA SER A 84 -3.40 -3.45 -18.75
C SER A 84 -3.93 -3.10 -17.36
N LYS A 85 -3.19 -2.28 -16.62
CA LYS A 85 -3.64 -1.76 -15.32
C LYS A 85 -4.82 -0.79 -15.44
N LEU A 86 -4.78 0.14 -16.40
CA LEU A 86 -5.88 1.08 -16.61
C LEU A 86 -7.14 0.37 -17.08
N SER A 87 -7.03 -0.64 -17.96
CA SER A 87 -8.18 -1.41 -18.42
C SER A 87 -8.81 -2.25 -17.29
N VAL A 88 -7.99 -2.86 -16.42
CA VAL A 88 -8.46 -3.56 -15.21
C VAL A 88 -9.17 -2.60 -14.26
N VAL A 89 -8.59 -1.43 -14.01
CA VAL A 89 -9.17 -0.38 -13.16
C VAL A 89 -10.50 0.13 -13.71
N GLN A 90 -10.56 0.47 -15.00
CA GLN A 90 -11.78 0.93 -15.66
C GLN A 90 -12.87 -0.14 -15.63
N SER A 91 -12.53 -1.41 -15.87
CA SER A 91 -13.47 -2.52 -15.82
C SER A 91 -14.03 -2.75 -14.41
N ALA A 92 -13.18 -2.66 -13.39
CA ALA A 92 -13.59 -2.74 -11.99
C ALA A 92 -14.55 -1.60 -11.60
N HIS A 93 -14.27 -0.37 -12.05
CA HIS A 93 -15.15 0.78 -11.81
C HIS A 93 -16.50 0.66 -12.53
N LYS A 94 -16.53 0.21 -13.79
CA LYS A 94 -17.77 0.01 -14.57
C LYS A 94 -18.67 -1.06 -13.93
N ARG A 95 -18.10 -2.19 -13.49
CA ARG A 95 -18.85 -3.28 -12.82
C ARG A 95 -19.58 -2.85 -11.55
N MET A 96 -19.06 -1.86 -10.81
CA MET A 96 -19.71 -1.36 -9.61
C MET A 96 -20.82 -0.34 -9.89
N ALA A 97 -20.74 0.42 -10.99
CA ALA A 97 -21.78 1.35 -11.38
C ALA A 97 -23.10 0.63 -11.70
N ASN A 98 -23.02 -0.55 -12.34
CA ASN A 98 -24.19 -1.36 -12.72
C ASN A 98 -24.75 -2.24 -11.58
N ARG A 99 -24.18 -2.18 -10.37
CA ARG A 99 -24.63 -2.96 -9.19
C ARG A 99 -25.45 -2.13 -8.20
N ARG A 100 -25.84 -0.92 -8.58
CA ARG A 100 -26.82 -0.08 -7.88
C ARG A 100 -28.12 -0.09 -8.66
#